data_AF-B4FNG1-F1
#
_entry.id   AF-B4FNG1-F1
#
_cell.length_a   1.000
_cell.length_b   1.000
_cell.length_c   1.000
_cell.angle_alpha   90.00
_cell.angle_beta   90.00
_cell.angle_gamma   90.00
#
_symmetry.space_group_name_H-M   'P 1'
#
loop_
_entity.id
_entity.type
_entity.pdbx_description
1 polymer ?
#
loop_
_entity_poly.entity_id
_entity_poly.type
_entity_poly.pdbx_seq_one_letter_code
_entity_poly.pdbx_strand_id
1 'polypeptide(L)'
;MDEWQEDRESLVDLFGRVRDDWIENDFSGWIGANRFYPGTADALKLSSSEAYIVTTKQSRFAEALLKELAGIDFPSERIYGLGTGPKVKVLQQLQQMLQHQGLKLHFIEDRLATLKNVIKEPALDNWNLYLVKWGYNTQKEREETEAIPRIQLIDLPDFSRQLK
;
A
#
# COMPACT_ATOMS: atom_id res chain seq x y z
N MET A 1 19.47 2.44 -15.44
CA MET A 1 18.74 2.08 -16.68
C MET A 1 19.57 2.44 -17.90
N ASP A 2 20.19 3.62 -17.92
CA ASP A 2 21.14 4.02 -18.97
C ASP A 2 22.30 3.02 -19.13
N GLU A 3 22.81 2.49 -18.01
CA GLU A 3 23.82 1.41 -17.99
C GLU A 3 23.36 0.15 -18.73
N TRP A 4 22.05 -0.12 -18.74
CA TRP A 4 21.43 -1.32 -19.31
C TRP A 4 20.75 -1.04 -20.66
N GLN A 5 20.74 0.20 -21.13
CA GLN A 5 20.03 0.66 -22.34
C GLN A 5 18.53 0.30 -22.38
N GLU A 6 17.91 0.20 -21.20
CA GLU A 6 16.50 -0.16 -21.06
C GLU A 6 15.64 1.05 -20.71
N ASP A 7 14.41 1.07 -21.21
CA ASP A 7 13.40 2.08 -20.89
C ASP A 7 12.48 1.63 -19.74
N ARG A 8 12.19 2.54 -18.81
CA ARG A 8 11.45 2.23 -17.57
C ARG A 8 10.02 1.89 -17.89
N GLU A 9 9.39 2.67 -18.76
CA GLU A 9 7.99 2.52 -19.12
C GLU A 9 7.81 1.17 -19.81
N SER A 10 8.69 0.86 -20.75
CA SER A 10 8.75 -0.43 -21.45
C SER A 10 8.91 -1.62 -20.50
N LEU A 11 9.79 -1.53 -19.50
CA LEU A 11 9.97 -2.59 -18.49
C LEU A 11 8.75 -2.76 -17.58
N VAL A 12 8.14 -1.64 -17.17
CA VAL A 12 6.92 -1.64 -16.34
C VAL A 12 5.74 -2.25 -17.11
N ASP A 13 5.61 -1.91 -18.38
CA ASP A 13 4.57 -2.44 -19.28
C ASP A 13 4.79 -3.92 -19.56
N LEU A 14 6.03 -4.34 -19.83
CA LEU A 14 6.37 -5.75 -19.99
C LEU A 14 6.07 -6.55 -18.72
N PHE A 15 6.44 -6.03 -17.55
CA PHE A 15 6.14 -6.68 -16.26
C PHE A 15 4.63 -6.81 -16.01
N GLY A 16 3.85 -5.80 -16.43
CA GLY A 16 2.39 -5.86 -16.42
C GLY A 16 1.87 -6.97 -17.32
N ARG A 17 2.24 -6.95 -18.61
CA ARG A 17 1.77 -7.91 -19.62
C ARG A 17 2.08 -9.35 -19.27
N VAL A 18 3.30 -9.66 -18.82
CA VAL A 18 3.67 -11.03 -18.43
C VAL A 18 2.78 -11.56 -17.29
N ARG A 19 2.36 -10.69 -16.36
CA ARG A 19 1.45 -11.07 -15.27
C ARG A 19 0.00 -11.19 -15.75
N ASP A 20 -0.41 -10.38 -16.72
CA ASP A 20 -1.71 -10.53 -17.38
C ASP A 20 -1.77 -11.87 -18.12
N ASP A 21 -0.76 -12.18 -18.93
CA ASP A 21 -0.65 -13.44 -19.66
C ASP A 21 -0.67 -14.64 -18.70
N TRP A 22 0.01 -14.56 -17.56
CA TRP A 22 -0.05 -15.62 -16.55
C TRP A 22 -1.45 -15.75 -15.94
N ILE A 23 -2.11 -14.64 -15.59
CA ILE A 23 -3.48 -14.67 -15.07
C ILE A 23 -4.45 -15.30 -16.07
N GLU A 24 -4.33 -14.96 -17.36
CA GLU A 24 -5.19 -15.49 -18.41
C GLU A 24 -5.01 -16.99 -18.64
N ASN A 25 -3.77 -17.50 -18.54
CA ASN A 25 -3.44 -18.88 -18.87
C ASN A 25 -3.40 -19.83 -17.65
N ASP A 26 -3.06 -19.33 -16.47
CA ASP A 26 -3.00 -20.09 -15.21
C ASP A 26 -3.25 -19.18 -14.00
N PHE A 27 -4.51 -18.77 -13.86
CA PHE A 27 -4.96 -17.96 -12.74
C PHE A 27 -4.64 -18.62 -11.38
N SER A 28 -4.87 -19.92 -11.26
CA SER A 28 -4.63 -20.67 -10.02
C SER A 28 -3.17 -20.65 -9.60
N GLY A 29 -2.23 -20.85 -10.52
CA GLY A 29 -0.80 -20.81 -10.24
C GLY A 29 -0.34 -19.39 -9.90
N TRP A 30 -0.86 -18.37 -10.60
CA TRP A 30 -0.57 -16.97 -10.25
C TRP A 30 -1.06 -16.62 -8.85
N ILE A 31 -2.30 -16.98 -8.50
CA ILE A 31 -2.85 -16.77 -7.14
C ILE A 31 -2.02 -17.54 -6.10
N GLY A 32 -1.70 -18.80 -6.37
CA GLY A 32 -0.91 -19.66 -5.48
C GLY A 32 0.54 -19.18 -5.24
N ALA A 33 1.08 -18.35 -6.14
CA ALA A 33 2.39 -17.73 -5.98
C ALA A 33 2.39 -16.52 -5.03
N ASN A 34 1.22 -16.10 -4.53
CA ASN A 34 1.07 -14.95 -3.65
C ASN A 34 0.57 -15.37 -2.26
N ARG A 35 0.87 -14.54 -1.26
CA ARG A 35 0.38 -14.72 0.11
C ARG A 35 0.28 -13.39 0.84
N PHE A 36 -0.75 -13.24 1.68
CA PHE A 36 -0.81 -12.15 2.65
C PHE A 36 0.06 -12.45 3.88
N TYR A 37 0.60 -11.40 4.50
CA TYR A 37 1.16 -11.56 5.83
C TYR A 37 0.06 -12.05 6.80
N PRO A 38 0.36 -13.03 7.66
CA PRO A 38 -0.65 -13.59 8.57
C PRO A 38 -1.42 -12.51 9.33
N GLY A 39 -2.76 -12.61 9.34
CA GLY A 39 -3.67 -11.70 10.02
C GLY A 39 -3.95 -10.35 9.35
N THR A 40 -3.24 -9.95 8.29
CA THR A 40 -3.53 -8.66 7.62
C THR A 40 -4.84 -8.70 6.82
N ALA A 41 -5.12 -9.84 6.16
CA ALA A 41 -6.38 -10.07 5.47
C ALA A 41 -7.57 -10.05 6.43
N ASP A 42 -7.46 -10.75 7.57
CA ASP A 42 -8.52 -10.78 8.60
C ASP A 42 -8.77 -9.39 9.19
N ALA A 43 -7.71 -8.65 9.49
CA ALA A 43 -7.81 -7.29 10.02
C ALA A 43 -8.51 -6.35 9.03
N LEU A 44 -8.21 -6.45 7.73
CA LEU A 44 -8.89 -5.68 6.70
C LEU A 44 -10.36 -6.09 6.55
N LYS A 45 -10.67 -7.38 6.61
CA LYS A 45 -12.04 -7.91 6.52
C LYS A 45 -12.91 -7.49 7.69
N LEU A 46 -12.32 -7.34 8.87
CA LEU A 46 -12.99 -6.93 10.10
C LEU A 46 -12.91 -5.41 10.36
N SER A 47 -12.38 -4.64 9.40
CA SER A 47 -12.25 -3.19 9.49
C SER A 47 -13.61 -2.52 9.59
N SER A 48 -13.81 -1.66 10.60
CA SER A 48 -14.93 -0.73 10.68
C SER A 48 -14.57 0.65 10.12
N SER A 49 -13.29 0.92 9.94
CA SER A 49 -12.80 2.13 9.27
C SER A 49 -12.91 2.02 7.75
N GLU A 50 -13.13 3.15 7.09
CA GLU A 50 -13.03 3.25 5.64
C GLU A 50 -11.56 3.13 5.20
N ALA A 51 -11.26 2.10 4.43
CA ALA A 51 -9.90 1.80 3.97
C ALA A 51 -9.68 2.20 2.51
N TYR A 52 -8.45 2.60 2.21
CA TYR A 52 -7.95 2.89 0.87
C TYR A 52 -6.63 2.16 0.66
N ILE A 53 -6.40 1.63 -0.55
CA ILE A 53 -5.16 0.96 -0.92
C ILE A 53 -4.37 1.85 -1.85
N VAL A 54 -3.18 2.27 -1.43
CA VAL A 54 -2.27 3.09 -2.25
C VAL A 54 -1.02 2.28 -2.58
N THR A 55 -0.92 1.80 -3.81
CA THR A 55 0.09 0.82 -4.24
C THR A 55 0.73 1.21 -5.58
N THR A 56 1.98 0.79 -5.79
CA THR A 56 2.65 0.92 -7.10
C THR A 56 2.38 -0.28 -8.01
N LYS A 57 1.58 -1.24 -7.56
CA LYS A 57 1.08 -2.37 -8.35
C LYS A 57 -0.10 -1.91 -9.20
N GLN A 58 -0.30 -2.48 -10.38
CA GLN A 58 -1.53 -2.27 -11.15
C GLN A 58 -2.75 -2.69 -10.33
N SER A 59 -3.81 -1.86 -10.29
CA SER A 59 -4.96 -2.07 -9.39
C SER A 59 -5.63 -3.43 -9.55
N ARG A 60 -5.81 -3.89 -10.80
CA ARG A 60 -6.41 -5.21 -11.12
C ARG A 60 -5.73 -6.39 -10.41
N PHE A 61 -4.42 -6.30 -10.17
CA PHE A 61 -3.71 -7.35 -9.45
C PHE A 61 -3.94 -7.28 -7.95
N ALA A 62 -4.08 -6.08 -7.38
CA ALA A 62 -4.42 -5.94 -5.97
C ALA A 62 -5.86 -6.44 -5.72
N GLU A 63 -6.78 -6.09 -6.59
CA GLU A 63 -8.18 -6.53 -6.58
C GLU A 63 -8.30 -8.06 -6.64
N ALA A 64 -7.66 -8.71 -7.62
CA ALA A 64 -7.67 -10.17 -7.72
C ALA A 64 -7.12 -10.85 -6.45
N LEU A 65 -6.03 -10.33 -5.87
CA LEU A 65 -5.45 -10.89 -4.65
C LEU A 65 -6.37 -10.71 -3.43
N LEU A 66 -7.00 -9.54 -3.27
CA LEU A 66 -7.95 -9.29 -2.18
C LEU A 66 -9.17 -10.21 -2.27
N LYS A 67 -9.69 -10.38 -3.48
CA LYS A 67 -10.85 -11.23 -3.73
C LYS A 67 -10.53 -12.70 -3.46
N GLU A 68 -9.48 -13.23 -4.09
CA GLU A 68 -9.21 -14.68 -4.05
C GLU A 68 -8.52 -15.14 -2.78
N LEU A 69 -7.59 -14.35 -2.22
CA LEU A 69 -6.80 -14.79 -1.05
C LEU A 69 -7.35 -14.25 0.27
N ALA A 70 -8.08 -13.13 0.27
CA ALA A 70 -8.67 -12.58 1.49
C ALA A 70 -10.21 -12.71 1.54
N GLY A 71 -10.86 -13.06 0.41
CA GLY A 71 -12.32 -13.09 0.34
C GLY A 71 -12.95 -11.71 0.57
N ILE A 72 -12.27 -10.66 0.12
CA ILE A 72 -12.70 -9.26 0.27
C ILE A 72 -13.01 -8.70 -1.11
N ASP A 73 -14.26 -8.33 -1.34
CA ASP A 73 -14.67 -7.55 -2.50
C ASP A 73 -14.40 -6.06 -2.22
N PHE A 74 -13.16 -5.62 -2.47
CA PHE A 74 -12.70 -4.29 -2.12
C PHE A 74 -13.09 -3.29 -3.22
N PRO A 75 -13.73 -2.15 -2.91
CA PRO A 75 -14.20 -1.23 -3.94
C PRO A 75 -13.05 -0.70 -4.82
N SER A 76 -13.12 -0.94 -6.13
CA SER A 76 -12.01 -0.66 -7.06
C SER A 76 -11.66 0.84 -7.11
N GLU A 77 -12.64 1.74 -6.86
CA GLU A 77 -12.43 3.19 -6.77
C GLU A 77 -11.58 3.62 -5.57
N ARG A 78 -11.37 2.72 -4.61
CA ARG A 78 -10.53 2.94 -3.41
C ARG A 78 -9.14 2.32 -3.56
N ILE A 79 -8.82 1.76 -4.72
CA ILE A 79 -7.51 1.17 -5.05
C ILE A 79 -6.74 2.11 -5.99
N TYR A 80 -5.85 2.90 -5.40
CA TYR A 80 -4.93 3.78 -6.11
C TYR A 80 -3.66 3.01 -6.49
N GLY A 81 -3.68 2.40 -7.67
CA GLY A 81 -2.58 1.59 -8.19
C GLY A 81 -1.58 2.36 -9.05
N LEU A 82 -0.77 1.61 -9.80
CA LEU A 82 0.14 2.16 -10.79
C LEU A 82 -0.61 3.10 -11.76
N GLY A 83 -0.06 4.28 -12.00
CA GLY A 83 -0.65 5.29 -12.88
C GLY A 83 -1.48 6.35 -12.16
N THR A 84 -1.85 6.16 -10.88
CA THR A 84 -2.59 7.19 -10.11
C THR A 84 -1.72 8.31 -9.54
N GLY A 85 -0.42 8.31 -9.87
CA GLY A 85 0.56 9.29 -9.41
C GLY A 85 1.29 8.90 -8.11
N PRO A 86 2.20 9.76 -7.62
CA PRO A 86 2.98 9.50 -6.40
C PRO A 86 2.07 9.37 -5.18
N LYS A 87 2.44 8.49 -4.23
CA LYS A 87 1.62 8.26 -3.01
C LYS A 87 1.28 9.55 -2.26
N VAL A 88 2.23 10.47 -2.13
CA VAL A 88 2.01 11.81 -1.54
C VAL A 88 0.84 12.55 -2.18
N LYS A 89 0.74 12.52 -3.52
CA LYS A 89 -0.34 13.19 -4.26
C LYS A 89 -1.69 12.51 -4.03
N VAL A 90 -1.69 11.18 -3.98
CA VAL A 90 -2.89 10.41 -3.62
C VAL A 90 -3.36 10.75 -2.19
N LEU A 91 -2.45 10.84 -1.21
CA LEU A 91 -2.80 11.24 0.16
C LEU A 91 -3.37 12.67 0.22
N GLN A 92 -2.79 13.60 -0.56
CA GLN A 92 -3.32 14.97 -0.68
C GLN A 92 -4.74 14.97 -1.27
N GLN A 93 -5.00 14.16 -2.31
CA GLN A 93 -6.33 14.01 -2.90
C GLN A 93 -7.33 13.42 -1.91
N LEU A 94 -6.96 12.34 -1.22
CA LEU A 94 -7.80 11.72 -0.18
C LEU A 94 -8.13 12.72 0.92
N GLN A 95 -7.15 13.47 1.43
CA GLN A 95 -7.38 14.50 2.46
C GLN A 95 -8.37 15.60 2.03
N GLN A 96 -8.48 15.90 0.75
CA GLN A 96 -9.35 16.96 0.22
C GLN A 96 -10.80 16.50 0.00
N MET A 97 -11.10 15.20 0.09
CA MET A 97 -12.46 14.70 -0.08
C MET A 97 -13.38 15.22 1.03
N LEU A 98 -14.60 15.63 0.65
CA LEU A 98 -15.58 16.19 1.58
C LEU A 98 -15.88 15.25 2.76
N GLN A 99 -15.99 13.93 2.49
CA GLN A 99 -16.25 12.93 3.53
C GLN A 99 -15.10 12.77 4.54
N HIS A 100 -13.89 13.24 4.23
CA HIS A 100 -12.72 13.15 5.10
C HIS A 100 -12.47 14.44 5.89
N GLN A 101 -13.27 15.49 5.67
CA GLN A 101 -13.11 16.75 6.40
C GLN A 101 -13.33 16.55 7.90
N GLY A 102 -12.39 17.04 8.70
CA GLY A 102 -12.43 16.91 10.16
C GLY A 102 -12.04 15.51 10.69
N LEU A 103 -11.82 14.53 9.81
CA LEU A 103 -11.33 13.22 10.22
C LEU A 103 -9.82 13.24 10.46
N LYS A 104 -9.38 12.39 11.39
CA LYS A 104 -7.97 12.05 11.51
C LYS A 104 -7.66 10.92 10.54
N LEU A 105 -6.74 11.16 9.61
CA LEU A 105 -6.37 10.18 8.59
C LEU A 105 -5.10 9.42 9.00
N HIS A 106 -5.06 8.13 8.69
CA HIS A 106 -4.00 7.21 9.08
C HIS A 106 -3.35 6.63 7.82
N PHE A 107 -2.02 6.71 7.72
CA PHE A 107 -1.26 6.13 6.62
C PHE A 107 -0.30 5.07 7.16
N ILE A 108 -0.53 3.83 6.74
CA ILE A 108 0.21 2.65 7.18
C ILE A 108 1.00 2.10 6.00
N GLU A 109 2.30 1.90 6.18
CA GLU A 109 3.25 1.60 5.11
C GLU A 109 4.38 0.70 5.62
N ASP A 110 5.01 -0.07 4.73
CA ASP A 110 6.14 -0.95 5.07
C ASP A 110 7.50 -0.42 4.61
N ARG A 111 7.52 0.68 3.84
CA ARG A 111 8.74 1.37 3.36
C ARG A 111 8.94 2.71 4.07
N LEU A 112 10.01 2.81 4.88
CA LEU A 112 10.38 4.03 5.60
C LEU A 112 10.61 5.23 4.66
N ALA A 113 11.22 5.01 3.50
CA ALA A 113 11.47 6.09 2.53
C ALA A 113 10.18 6.77 2.06
N THR A 114 9.08 6.02 1.91
CA THR A 114 7.77 6.59 1.58
C THR A 114 7.29 7.51 2.69
N LEU A 115 7.34 7.06 3.95
CA LEU A 115 6.92 7.85 5.11
C LEU A 115 7.73 9.13 5.25
N LYS A 116 9.05 9.06 5.03
CA LYS A 116 9.91 10.25 5.00
C LYS A 116 9.52 11.24 3.91
N ASN A 117 9.05 10.78 2.76
CA ASN A 117 8.55 11.67 1.70
C ASN A 117 7.22 12.32 2.10
N VAL A 118 6.36 11.62 2.84
CA VAL A 118 5.12 12.19 3.40
C VAL A 118 5.44 13.29 4.42
N ILE A 119 6.42 13.08 5.30
CA ILE A 119 6.85 14.07 6.31
C ILE A 119 7.37 15.37 5.67
N LYS A 120 7.96 15.31 4.48
CA LYS A 120 8.48 16.49 3.77
C LYS A 120 7.37 17.41 3.25
N GLU A 121 6.12 16.99 3.33
CA GLU A 121 4.97 17.68 2.75
C GLU A 121 4.11 18.28 3.88
N PRO A 122 4.24 19.59 4.19
CA PRO A 122 3.53 20.19 5.32
C PRO A 122 2.01 20.04 5.23
N ALA A 123 1.46 19.96 4.02
CA ALA A 123 0.04 19.71 3.80
C ALA A 123 -0.45 18.38 4.40
N LEU A 124 0.44 17.43 4.68
CA LEU A 124 0.15 16.10 5.25
C LEU A 124 0.50 16.01 6.75
N ASP A 125 0.81 17.12 7.41
CA ASP A 125 1.14 17.17 8.85
C ASP A 125 0.00 16.72 9.78
N ASN A 126 -1.21 16.58 9.26
CA ASN A 126 -2.34 16.07 10.04
C ASN A 126 -2.51 14.55 9.96
N TRP A 127 -1.76 13.84 9.11
CA TRP A 127 -1.82 12.38 9.05
C TRP A 127 -1.14 11.72 10.25
N ASN A 128 -1.67 10.61 10.72
CA ASN A 128 -0.94 9.69 11.58
C ASN A 128 -0.15 8.73 10.70
N LEU A 129 1.15 8.59 10.94
CA LEU A 129 2.05 7.83 10.09
C LEU A 129 2.56 6.60 10.82
N TYR A 130 2.47 5.45 10.18
CA TYR A 130 2.84 4.17 10.77
C TYR A 130 3.76 3.38 9.87
N LEU A 131 4.88 2.90 10.42
CA LEU A 131 5.69 1.86 9.79
C LEU A 131 5.31 0.50 10.39
N VAL A 132 4.94 -0.46 9.56
CA VAL A 132 4.71 -1.84 10.05
C VAL A 132 6.01 -2.60 10.23
N LYS A 133 6.08 -3.49 11.23
CA LYS A 133 7.29 -4.29 11.53
C LYS A 133 7.54 -5.47 10.56
N TRP A 134 6.65 -5.70 9.60
CA TRP A 134 6.77 -6.71 8.53
C TRP A 134 6.87 -6.04 7.15
N GLY A 135 7.02 -6.82 6.09
CA GLY A 135 7.16 -6.30 4.74
C GLY A 135 8.64 -6.18 4.34
N TYR A 136 8.95 -5.16 3.54
CA TYR A 136 10.28 -4.96 2.96
C TYR A 136 11.25 -4.14 3.82
N ASN A 137 10.86 -3.65 5.00
CA ASN A 137 11.78 -2.91 5.87
C ASN A 137 12.81 -3.82 6.55
N THR A 138 14.01 -3.29 6.68
CA THR A 138 15.14 -3.90 7.39
C THR A 138 15.11 -3.55 8.88
N GLN A 139 15.88 -4.31 9.68
CA GLN A 139 16.08 -4.00 11.10
C GLN A 139 16.61 -2.58 11.31
N LYS A 140 17.57 -2.17 10.48
CA LYS A 140 18.14 -0.81 10.51
C LYS A 140 17.08 0.27 10.26
N GLU A 141 16.17 0.06 9.31
CA GLU A 141 15.08 1.03 9.05
C GLU A 141 14.09 1.10 10.21
N ARG A 142 13.83 -0.01 10.91
CA ARG A 142 12.99 0.01 12.12
C ARG A 142 13.64 0.80 13.25
N GLU A 143 14.93 0.57 13.52
CA GLU A 143 15.72 1.33 14.50
C GLU A 143 15.77 2.82 14.14
N GLU A 144 15.97 3.14 12.86
CA GLU A 144 15.93 4.53 12.39
C GLU A 144 14.55 5.16 12.61
N THR A 145 13.47 4.40 12.45
CA THR A 145 12.10 4.88 12.65
C THR A 145 11.85 5.27 14.09
N GLU A 146 12.43 4.56 15.06
CA GLU A 146 12.30 4.91 16.49
C GLU A 146 12.89 6.29 16.81
N ALA A 147 13.86 6.76 16.01
CA ALA A 147 14.43 8.10 16.12
C ALA A 147 13.60 9.20 15.41
N ILE A 148 12.48 8.85 14.75
CA ILE A 148 11.62 9.79 14.03
C ILE A 148 10.28 9.92 14.78
N PRO A 149 10.07 10.96 15.60
CA PRO A 149 8.88 11.09 16.45
C PRO A 149 7.55 11.14 15.68
N ARG A 150 7.59 11.45 14.38
CA ARG A 150 6.42 11.57 13.51
C ARG A 150 5.88 10.23 13.00
N ILE A 151 6.66 9.15 13.12
CA ILE A 151 6.29 7.81 12.65
C ILE A 151 6.18 6.88 13.86
N GLN A 152 5.07 6.16 13.96
CA GLN A 152 4.92 5.11 14.95
C GLN A 152 5.26 3.75 14.32
N LEU A 153 6.18 3.01 14.93
CA LEU A 153 6.46 1.63 14.54
C LEU A 153 5.40 0.70 15.15
N ILE A 154 4.69 -0.08 14.33
CA ILE A 154 3.55 -0.90 14.77
C ILE A 154 3.70 -2.38 14.39
N ASP A 155 3.20 -3.25 15.27
CA ASP A 155 3.02 -4.68 14.99
C ASP A 155 1.60 -4.99 14.47
N LEU A 156 1.33 -6.27 14.23
CA LEU A 156 0.06 -6.73 13.65
C LEU A 156 -1.15 -6.45 14.58
N PRO A 157 -1.08 -6.67 15.90
CA PRO A 157 -2.10 -6.20 16.83
C PRO A 157 -2.37 -4.70 16.75
N ASP A 158 -1.33 -3.86 16.71
CA ASP A 158 -1.48 -2.41 16.57
C ASP A 158 -2.12 -2.02 15.24
N PHE A 159 -1.69 -2.65 14.13
CA PHE A 159 -2.31 -2.46 12.82
C PHE A 159 -3.80 -2.77 12.83
N SER A 160 -4.17 -3.90 13.43
CA SER A 160 -5.57 -4.30 13.56
C SER A 160 -6.39 -3.30 14.39
N ARG A 161 -5.77 -2.61 15.37
CA ARG A 161 -6.41 -1.52 16.12
C ARG A 161 -6.63 -0.29 15.27
N GLN A 162 -5.73 0.04 14.33
CA GLN A 162 -5.88 1.21 13.45
C GLN A 162 -6.99 1.05 12.40
N LEU A 163 -7.50 -0.16 12.20
CA LEU A 163 -8.59 -0.45 11.27
C LEU A 163 -9.98 -0.49 11.95
N LYS A 164 -10.05 -0.28 13.27
CA LYS A 164 -11.30 -0.30 14.04
C LYS A 164 -11.88 1.10 14.20
#